data_AF-A0A915BXB0-F1
#
_entry.id   AF-A0A915BXB0-F1
#
_cell.length_a   1.000
_cell.length_b   1.000
_cell.length_c   1.000
_cell.angle_alpha   90.00
_cell.angle_beta   90.00
_cell.angle_gamma   90.00
#
_symmetry.space_group_name_H-M   'P 1'
#
loop_
_entity.id
_entity.type
_entity.pdbx_description
1 polymer ?
#
loop_
_entity_poly.entity_id
_entity_poly.type
_entity_poly.pdbx_seq_one_letter_code
_entity_poly.pdbx_strand_id
1 'polypeptide(L)'
;MLSCLTRVCLPSCVAMAHTSLITATTFYTTVEADVFRLHQFTEKYLHQRKVEFTEKMNFVKPSNMPAMPIYRVTDSNGKFIDPIQDPNLDKDFALKVYHKMLLVEEMDKVLFESQRQGRISFYLTNTGEEVFAFCSQ
;
A
#
# COMPACT_ATOMS: atom_id res chain seq x y z
N MET A 1 -82.07 -22.48 -42.21
CA MET A 1 -80.71 -22.73 -42.74
C MET A 1 -79.78 -21.70 -42.09
N LEU A 2 -79.27 -21.99 -40.89
CA LEU A 2 -77.85 -22.28 -40.59
C LEU A 2 -76.85 -21.29 -41.23
N SER A 3 -76.33 -20.33 -40.44
CA SER A 3 -74.91 -20.17 -40.01
C SER A 3 -73.99 -19.56 -41.11
N CYS A 4 -72.89 -18.82 -40.91
CA CYS A 4 -71.93 -18.67 -39.82
C CYS A 4 -70.94 -17.49 -40.13
N LEU A 5 -70.70 -16.61 -39.16
CA LEU A 5 -69.42 -16.04 -38.66
C LEU A 5 -68.23 -15.57 -39.58
N THR A 6 -67.92 -14.27 -39.46
CA THR A 6 -66.64 -13.57 -39.10
C THR A 6 -65.28 -13.69 -39.83
N ARG A 7 -64.67 -12.49 -39.95
CA ARG A 7 -63.27 -12.05 -39.65
C ARG A 7 -62.15 -12.08 -40.71
N VAL A 8 -61.81 -10.86 -41.17
CA VAL A 8 -60.51 -10.15 -41.09
C VAL A 8 -59.28 -10.71 -41.84
N CYS A 9 -58.97 -10.00 -42.94
CA CYS A 9 -57.69 -9.39 -43.35
C CYS A 9 -56.40 -10.22 -43.48
N LEU A 10 -56.10 -10.56 -44.75
CA LEU A 10 -54.84 -10.49 -45.54
C LEU A 10 -53.47 -11.02 -45.00
N PRO A 11 -52.62 -11.51 -45.93
CA PRO A 11 -51.46 -12.34 -45.64
C PRO A 11 -50.20 -11.55 -45.25
N SER A 12 -49.41 -12.21 -44.40
CA SER A 12 -48.09 -11.83 -43.90
C SER A 12 -47.07 -11.56 -45.02
N CYS A 13 -46.58 -10.31 -45.09
CA CYS A 13 -45.33 -9.99 -45.78
C CYS A 13 -44.61 -8.80 -45.09
N VAL A 14 -43.31 -9.00 -44.82
CA VAL A 14 -42.26 -8.01 -44.51
C VAL A 14 -42.20 -7.39 -43.10
N ALA A 15 -41.16 -7.78 -42.34
CA ALA A 15 -40.24 -6.83 -41.70
C ALA A 15 -39.00 -7.57 -41.14
N MET A 16 -37.97 -7.71 -41.97
CA MET A 16 -36.60 -7.92 -41.50
C MET A 16 -36.07 -6.56 -41.03
N ALA A 17 -35.94 -6.37 -39.72
CA ALA A 17 -35.21 -5.26 -39.12
C ALA A 17 -34.38 -5.77 -37.94
N HIS A 18 -33.42 -6.65 -38.23
CA HIS A 18 -32.27 -6.84 -37.37
C HIS A 18 -31.16 -5.91 -37.86
N THR A 19 -30.33 -5.45 -36.91
CA THR A 19 -29.05 -4.75 -37.07
C THR A 19 -29.15 -3.21 -37.11
N SER A 20 -29.02 -2.55 -35.94
CA SER A 20 -28.21 -1.31 -35.76
C SER A 20 -28.37 -0.57 -34.41
N LEU A 21 -29.30 -0.93 -33.51
CA LEU A 21 -29.57 -0.10 -32.30
C LEU A 21 -29.03 -0.60 -30.95
N ILE A 22 -28.15 -1.61 -30.91
CA ILE A 22 -27.67 -2.18 -29.62
C ILE A 22 -26.34 -1.56 -29.15
N THR A 23 -25.68 -0.70 -29.94
CA THR A 23 -24.30 -0.29 -29.63
C THR A 23 -24.20 0.94 -28.70
N ALA A 24 -25.26 1.72 -28.46
CA ALA A 24 -25.16 2.97 -27.67
C ALA A 24 -25.62 2.82 -26.19
N THR A 25 -26.58 1.93 -25.88
CA THR A 25 -27.12 1.76 -24.53
C THR A 25 -26.39 0.70 -23.69
N THR A 26 -25.50 -0.08 -24.31
CA THR A 26 -24.76 -1.17 -23.66
C THR A 26 -23.48 -0.70 -22.96
N PHE A 27 -22.96 0.49 -23.25
CA PHE A 27 -21.73 0.99 -22.60
C PHE A 27 -21.97 1.64 -21.23
N TYR A 28 -23.12 2.27 -21.01
CA TYR A 28 -23.43 2.92 -19.73
C TYR A 28 -23.82 1.94 -18.61
N THR A 29 -24.18 0.70 -18.95
CA THR A 29 -24.67 -0.28 -17.96
C THR A 29 -23.61 -1.26 -17.48
N THR A 30 -22.58 -1.55 -18.28
CA THR A 30 -21.51 -2.49 -17.90
C THR A 30 -20.60 -1.91 -16.83
N VAL A 31 -20.24 -0.62 -16.95
CA VAL A 31 -19.35 0.06 -16.00
C VAL A 31 -19.98 0.15 -14.60
N GLU A 32 -21.27 0.53 -14.50
CA GLU A 32 -21.95 0.61 -13.19
C GLU A 32 -22.17 -0.77 -12.56
N ALA A 33 -22.50 -1.79 -13.37
CA ALA A 33 -22.67 -3.16 -12.89
C ALA A 33 -21.36 -3.74 -12.34
N ASP A 34 -20.23 -3.44 -12.97
CA ASP A 34 -18.91 -3.92 -12.52
C ASP A 34 -18.44 -3.20 -11.25
N VAL A 35 -18.72 -1.90 -11.12
CA VAL A 35 -18.45 -1.14 -9.89
C VAL A 35 -19.26 -1.71 -8.71
N PHE A 36 -20.54 -2.00 -8.91
CA PHE A 36 -21.38 -2.63 -7.87
C PHE A 36 -20.84 -4.00 -7.44
N ARG A 37 -20.42 -4.84 -8.39
CA ARG A 37 -19.82 -6.14 -8.10
C ARG A 37 -18.49 -6.01 -7.36
N LEU A 38 -17.62 -5.08 -7.77
CA LEU A 38 -16.36 -4.81 -7.07
C LEU A 38 -16.62 -4.41 -5.62
N HIS A 39 -17.60 -3.55 -5.38
CA HIS A 39 -18.00 -3.16 -4.02
C HIS A 39 -18.41 -4.37 -3.18
N GLN A 40 -19.32 -5.20 -3.70
CA GLN A 40 -19.79 -6.40 -3.00
C GLN A 40 -18.64 -7.38 -2.70
N PHE A 41 -17.73 -7.62 -3.66
CA PHE A 41 -16.58 -8.50 -3.45
C PHE A 41 -15.59 -7.93 -2.43
N THR A 42 -15.38 -6.62 -2.47
CA THR A 42 -14.45 -5.90 -1.60
C THR A 42 -14.89 -5.97 -0.14
N GLU A 43 -16.18 -5.74 0.12
CA GLU A 43 -16.77 -5.84 1.46
C GLU A 43 -16.78 -7.29 1.98
N LYS A 44 -17.16 -8.25 1.12
CA LYS A 44 -17.40 -9.62 1.55
C LYS A 44 -16.13 -10.46 1.70
N TYR A 45 -15.10 -10.22 0.87
CA TYR A 45 -13.94 -11.11 0.76
C TYR A 45 -12.59 -10.43 0.92
N LEU A 46 -12.48 -9.12 0.64
CA LEU A 46 -11.18 -8.45 0.51
C LEU A 46 -10.92 -7.38 1.58
N HIS A 47 -11.70 -7.39 2.67
CA HIS A 47 -11.50 -6.51 3.82
C HIS A 47 -11.37 -5.03 3.42
N GLN A 48 -12.25 -4.56 2.52
CA GLN A 48 -12.28 -3.17 2.05
C GLN A 48 -11.03 -2.70 1.28
N ARG A 49 -10.20 -3.62 0.76
CA ARG A 49 -9.09 -3.24 -0.13
C ARG A 49 -9.61 -2.78 -1.48
N LYS A 50 -9.10 -1.64 -1.96
CA LYS A 50 -9.40 -1.13 -3.31
C LYS A 50 -8.87 -2.12 -4.36
N VAL A 51 -9.76 -2.64 -5.21
CA VAL A 51 -9.43 -3.58 -6.28
C VAL A 51 -10.13 -3.22 -7.58
N GLU A 52 -9.55 -3.65 -8.68
CA GLU A 52 -10.02 -3.41 -10.05
C GLU A 52 -10.01 -4.74 -10.82
N PHE A 53 -10.92 -4.90 -11.78
CA PHE A 53 -10.91 -6.07 -12.65
C PHE A 53 -9.78 -5.96 -13.68
N THR A 54 -9.16 -7.09 -14.03
CA THR A 54 -8.16 -7.19 -15.10
C THR A 54 -8.46 -8.39 -15.98
N GLU A 55 -8.40 -8.19 -17.30
CA GLU A 55 -8.56 -9.26 -18.30
C GLU A 55 -7.22 -9.96 -18.60
N LYS A 56 -6.11 -9.36 -18.16
CA LYS A 56 -4.74 -9.88 -18.38
C LYS A 56 -4.25 -10.60 -17.13
N MET A 57 -3.78 -11.84 -17.30
CA MET A 57 -3.15 -12.62 -16.25
C MET A 57 -1.70 -12.16 -16.05
N ASN A 58 -1.46 -11.35 -15.02
CA ASN A 58 -0.13 -10.87 -14.64
C ASN A 58 0.22 -11.38 -13.24
N PHE A 59 1.31 -12.14 -13.13
CA PHE A 59 1.84 -12.56 -11.84
C PHE A 59 2.87 -11.55 -11.35
N VAL A 60 2.57 -10.89 -10.23
CA VAL A 60 3.53 -10.01 -9.55
C VAL A 60 4.51 -10.87 -8.78
N LYS A 61 5.74 -11.01 -9.31
CA LYS A 61 6.83 -11.68 -8.59
C LYS A 61 7.50 -10.68 -7.65
N PRO A 62 7.71 -11.01 -6.36
CA PRO A 62 8.42 -10.14 -5.44
C PRO A 62 9.82 -9.74 -5.91
N SER A 63 10.49 -10.60 -6.69
CA SER A 63 11.80 -10.34 -7.28
C SER A 63 11.83 -9.15 -8.25
N ASN A 64 10.69 -8.82 -8.85
CA ASN A 64 10.59 -7.77 -9.87
C ASN A 64 10.14 -6.43 -9.26
N MET A 65 9.77 -6.43 -7.98
CA MET A 65 9.44 -5.20 -7.27
C MET A 65 10.71 -4.63 -6.64
N PRO A 66 11.08 -3.37 -6.92
CA PRO A 66 12.18 -2.75 -6.22
C PRO A 66 11.86 -2.66 -4.72
N ALA A 67 12.89 -2.83 -3.90
CA ALA A 67 12.75 -2.64 -2.46
C ALA A 67 12.34 -1.19 -2.15
N MET A 68 11.64 -0.99 -1.02
CA MET A 68 11.30 0.34 -0.54
C MET A 68 12.59 1.16 -0.35
N PRO A 69 12.65 2.40 -0.86
CA PRO A 69 13.84 3.24 -0.73
C PRO A 69 14.08 3.59 0.74
N ILE A 70 15.36 3.63 1.13
CA ILE A 70 15.77 3.99 2.49
C ILE A 70 15.93 5.51 2.57
N TYR A 71 15.20 6.14 3.49
CA TYR A 71 15.32 7.57 3.74
C TYR A 71 16.64 7.89 4.44
N ARG A 72 17.32 8.94 3.98
CA ARG A 72 18.62 9.37 4.51
C ARG A 72 18.76 10.89 4.40
N VAL A 73 19.17 11.54 5.50
CA VAL A 73 19.35 13.00 5.58
C VAL A 73 20.82 13.40 5.39
N THR A 74 21.74 12.60 5.93
CA THR A 74 23.18 12.83 5.90
C THR A 74 23.92 11.79 5.06
N ASP A 75 25.00 12.21 4.41
CA ASP A 75 25.92 11.27 3.77
C ASP A 75 26.86 10.61 4.79
N SER A 76 27.64 9.60 4.38
CA SER A 76 28.58 8.87 5.25
C SER A 76 29.65 9.77 5.89
N ASN A 77 29.89 10.95 5.33
CA ASN A 77 30.79 11.97 5.88
C ASN A 77 30.10 12.92 6.88
N GLY A 78 28.83 12.71 7.19
CA GLY A 78 28.05 13.57 8.10
C GLY A 78 27.55 14.88 7.48
N LYS A 79 27.72 15.08 6.17
CA LYS A 79 27.21 16.27 5.46
C LYS A 79 25.75 16.05 5.08
N PHE A 80 24.89 17.05 5.32
CA PHE A 80 23.51 17.05 4.84
C PHE A 80 23.45 17.04 3.30
N ILE A 81 22.62 16.15 2.75
CA ILE A 81 22.44 16.00 1.30
C ILE A 81 21.55 17.14 0.79
N ASP A 82 20.40 17.32 1.44
CA ASP A 82 19.44 18.38 1.12
C ASP A 82 19.40 19.40 2.28
N PRO A 83 19.73 20.68 2.03
CA PRO A 83 19.74 21.70 3.07
C PRO A 83 18.33 22.03 3.61
N ILE A 84 17.28 21.69 2.86
CA ILE A 84 15.88 21.87 3.29
C ILE A 84 15.50 20.87 4.40
N GLN A 85 16.14 19.70 4.40
CA GLN A 85 15.90 18.66 5.39
C GLN A 85 16.79 18.81 6.63
N ASP A 86 17.63 19.86 6.70
CA ASP A 86 18.42 20.15 7.88
C ASP A 86 17.49 20.60 9.02
N PRO A 87 17.40 19.83 10.12
CA PRO A 87 16.57 20.20 11.26
C PRO A 87 17.07 21.45 12.02
N ASN A 88 18.23 22.02 11.65
CA ASN A 88 18.83 23.17 12.32
C ASN A 88 18.88 22.98 13.84
N LEU A 89 19.48 21.86 14.26
CA LEU A 89 19.60 21.53 15.68
C LEU A 89 20.47 22.58 16.38
N ASP A 90 20.01 23.01 17.56
CA ASP A 90 20.83 23.83 18.43
C ASP A 90 22.11 23.08 18.83
N LYS A 91 23.21 23.82 18.94
CA LYS A 91 24.53 23.24 19.22
C LYS A 91 24.54 22.50 20.55
N ASP A 92 23.90 23.05 21.57
CA ASP A 92 23.86 22.44 22.90
C ASP A 92 23.05 21.14 22.88
N PHE A 93 21.98 21.10 22.07
CA PHE A 93 21.22 19.88 21.85
C PHE A 93 22.05 18.82 21.10
N ALA A 94 22.74 19.19 20.02
CA ALA A 94 23.58 18.27 19.26
C ALA A 94 24.71 17.67 20.12
N LEU A 95 25.36 18.48 20.97
CA LEU A 95 26.36 18.01 21.93
C LEU A 95 25.74 17.08 22.97
N LYS A 96 24.53 17.38 23.46
CA LYS A 96 23.82 16.51 24.39
C LYS A 96 23.50 15.15 23.80
N VAL A 97 23.10 15.09 22.53
CA VAL A 97 22.90 13.82 21.78
C VAL A 97 24.22 13.05 21.74
N TYR A 98 25.30 13.70 21.32
CA TYR A 98 26.61 13.08 21.19
C TYR A 98 27.14 12.51 22.53
N HIS A 99 27.05 13.29 23.61
CA HIS A 99 27.44 12.82 24.94
C HIS A 99 26.62 11.63 25.42
N LYS A 100 25.33 11.58 25.09
CA LYS A 100 24.48 10.43 25.42
C LYS A 100 24.86 9.17 24.67
N MET A 101 25.22 9.29 23.38
CA MET A 101 25.69 8.14 22.60
C MET A 101 26.94 7.52 23.21
N LEU A 102 27.93 8.35 23.57
CA LEU A 102 29.14 7.90 24.26
C LEU A 102 28.84 7.28 25.64
N LEU A 103 27.91 7.88 26.39
CA LEU A 103 27.51 7.34 27.70
C LEU A 103 26.91 5.94 27.57
N VAL A 104 26.04 5.71 26.57
CA VAL A 104 25.45 4.40 26.32
C VAL A 104 26.51 3.39 25.90
N GLU A 105 27.45 3.77 25.04
CA GLU A 105 28.56 2.91 24.62
C GLU A 105 29.41 2.45 25.81
N GLU A 106 29.72 3.37 26.75
CA GLU A 106 30.52 3.03 27.92
C GLU A 106 29.74 2.19 28.94
N MET A 107 28.44 2.49 29.11
CA MET A 107 27.54 1.69 29.95
C MET A 107 27.42 0.26 29.42
N ASP A 108 27.33 0.09 28.10
CA ASP A 108 27.28 -1.21 27.44
C ASP A 108 28.51 -2.07 27.76
N LYS A 109 29.72 -1.47 27.73
CA LYS A 109 30.96 -2.19 28.09
C LYS A 109 30.92 -2.71 29.53
N VAL A 110 30.52 -1.86 30.47
CA VAL A 110 30.47 -2.22 31.90
C VAL A 110 29.43 -3.30 32.17
N LEU A 111 28.24 -3.20 31.57
CA LEU A 111 27.15 -4.16 31.78
C LEU A 111 27.43 -5.48 31.08
N PHE A 112 28.02 -5.45 29.88
CA PHE A 112 28.48 -6.66 29.19
C PHE A 112 29.51 -7.44 30.03
N GLU A 113 30.53 -6.76 30.58
CA GLU A 113 31.51 -7.41 31.45
C GLU A 113 30.92 -7.88 32.78
N SER A 114 29.97 -7.14 33.34
CA SER A 114 29.23 -7.57 34.54
C SER A 114 28.43 -8.84 34.30
N GLN A 115 27.87 -9.01 33.11
CA GLN A 115 27.16 -10.23 32.71
C GLN A 115 28.13 -11.41 32.61
N ARG A 116 29.31 -11.22 32.00
CA ARG A 116 30.33 -12.28 31.88
C ARG A 116 30.90 -12.72 33.23
N GLN A 117 30.88 -11.84 34.23
CA GLN A 117 31.24 -12.15 35.61
C GLN A 117 30.09 -12.75 36.43
N GLY A 118 28.89 -12.91 35.84
CA GLY A 118 27.72 -13.44 36.55
C GLY A 118 27.12 -12.48 37.58
N ARG A 119 27.45 -11.18 37.53
CA ARG A 119 26.88 -10.17 38.44
C ARG A 119 25.45 -9.78 38.05
N ILE A 120 25.12 -9.91 36.76
CA ILE A 120 23.77 -9.73 36.20
C ILE A 120 23.41 -10.94 35.34
N SER A 121 22.13 -11.33 35.35
CA SER A 121 21.68 -12.54 34.66
C SER A 121 21.56 -12.37 33.14
N PHE A 122 21.19 -11.18 32.67
CA PHE A 122 20.95 -10.92 31.25
C PHE A 122 21.20 -9.45 30.89
N TYR A 123 21.85 -9.23 29.74
CA TYR A 123 22.03 -7.91 29.15
C TYR A 123 22.18 -8.03 27.63
N LEU A 124 21.70 -7.03 26.89
CA LEU A 124 21.88 -6.88 25.45
C LEU A 124 22.50 -5.50 25.18
N THR A 125 23.52 -5.48 24.32
CA THR A 125 24.23 -4.26 23.92
C THR A 125 23.46 -3.52 22.82
N ASN A 126 23.47 -2.20 22.87
CA ASN A 126 22.79 -1.32 21.91
C ASN A 126 23.76 -0.76 20.84
N THR A 127 24.90 -1.41 20.62
CA THR A 127 25.93 -0.98 19.66
C THR A 127 25.34 -0.79 18.27
N GLY A 128 25.47 0.44 17.73
CA GLY A 128 24.95 0.80 16.40
C GLY A 128 23.49 1.26 16.37
N GLU A 129 22.78 1.19 17.50
CA GLU A 129 21.40 1.69 17.64
C GLU A 129 21.31 2.92 18.57
N GLU A 130 22.46 3.51 18.97
CA GLU A 130 22.49 4.58 19.97
C GLU A 130 21.72 5.84 19.52
N VAL A 131 21.79 6.17 18.22
CA VAL A 131 21.06 7.32 17.65
C VAL A 131 19.56 7.08 17.70
N PHE A 132 19.13 5.87 17.30
CA PHE A 132 17.71 5.55 17.16
C PHE A 132 16.98 5.64 18.49
N ALA A 133 17.61 5.12 19.55
CA ALA A 133 17.05 5.16 20.89
C ALA A 133 16.82 6.60 21.40
N PHE A 134 17.62 7.58 20.96
CA PHE A 134 17.53 8.95 21.46
C PHE A 134 16.76 9.91 20.56
N CYS A 135 16.94 9.83 19.23
CA CYS A 135 16.28 10.75 18.29
C CYS A 135 14.80 10.43 18.05
N SER A 136 14.32 9.25 18.45
CA SER A 136 12.92 8.85 18.33
C SER A 136 12.03 9.45 19.44
N GLN A 137 12.64 10.00 20.49
CA GLN A 137 11.98 10.41 21.74
C GLN A 137 11.77 11.92 21.83
#